data_AF-A0A1F8Q2K2-F1
#
_entry.id   AF-A0A1F8Q2K2-F1
#
_cell.length_a   1.000
_cell.length_b   1.000
_cell.length_c   1.000
_cell.angle_alpha   90.00
_cell.angle_beta   90.00
_cell.angle_gamma   90.00
#
_symmetry.space_group_name_H-M   'P 1'
#
loop_
_entity.id
_entity.type
_entity.pdbx_description
1 polymer ?
#
loop_
_entity_poly.entity_id
_entity_poly.type
_entity_poly.pdbx_seq_one_letter_code
_entity_poly.pdbx_strand_id
1 'polypeptide(L)'
;MKKTRILEIIWWAIALGLVFGCWINAVRGLSGWDWFVFFYPHAQEMDPSWLWYPLWIYLILTPISYLPAQFSYVIFLVINVCMIWLGSRLTGSNRFAVLISFPAFWILWYGQLDGFVLLGVALGLWALQHKKPVAVGVSILLLLAKPHIGGPLALIYFLRSMKRDTIMVIGLAFLITMVLWGWDWPLIWIRNLVTLPQADLVIHRTNISLYPWGLLAWLVLLIPMSQTEQAITAISATLLSIPYAPTYSILSLLVLPIPWWAYLISSAPFILGQNGYWITVFAPLGCIGWIIVSHARSYIRSS
;
A
#
# COMPACT_ATOMS: atom_id res chain seq x y z
N MET A 1 -8.05 -24.49 -24.20
CA MET A 1 -8.02 -23.73 -22.92
C MET A 1 -8.30 -22.26 -23.20
N LYS A 2 -9.23 -21.59 -22.50
CA LYS A 2 -9.58 -20.17 -22.78
C LYS A 2 -8.33 -19.28 -22.58
N LYS A 3 -8.11 -18.28 -23.45
CA LYS A 3 -6.96 -17.32 -23.43
C LYS A 3 -6.70 -16.74 -22.03
N THR A 4 -7.75 -16.45 -21.28
CA THR A 4 -7.68 -15.94 -19.90
C THR A 4 -6.96 -16.90 -18.95
N ARG A 5 -7.20 -18.22 -19.05
CA ARG A 5 -6.57 -19.23 -18.18
C ARG A 5 -5.07 -19.38 -18.46
N ILE A 6 -4.64 -19.29 -19.71
CA ILE A 6 -3.21 -19.29 -20.06
C ILE A 6 -2.51 -18.08 -19.43
N LEU A 7 -3.12 -16.89 -19.54
CA LEU A 7 -2.56 -15.67 -18.94
C LEU A 7 -2.54 -15.71 -17.41
N GLU A 8 -3.48 -16.40 -16.74
CA GLU A 8 -3.36 -16.64 -15.28
C GLU A 8 -2.16 -17.52 -14.95
N ILE A 9 -1.98 -18.62 -15.68
CA ILE A 9 -0.89 -19.57 -15.43
C ILE A 9 0.46 -18.88 -15.60
N ILE A 10 0.62 -18.11 -16.68
CA ILE A 10 1.85 -17.34 -16.93
C ILE A 10 2.08 -16.32 -15.81
N TRP A 11 1.03 -15.59 -15.40
CA TRP A 11 1.15 -14.61 -14.33
C TRP A 11 1.63 -15.25 -13.01
N TRP A 12 1.01 -16.35 -12.60
CA TRP A 12 1.40 -17.08 -11.40
C TRP A 12 2.78 -17.70 -11.49
N ALA A 13 3.18 -18.21 -12.65
CA ALA A 13 4.53 -18.72 -12.87
C ALA A 13 5.58 -17.61 -12.67
N ILE A 14 5.36 -16.42 -13.21
CA ILE A 14 6.24 -15.26 -13.01
C ILE A 14 6.27 -14.88 -11.53
N ALA A 15 5.10 -14.75 -10.90
CA ALA A 15 5.01 -14.33 -9.51
C ALA A 15 5.71 -15.31 -8.55
N LEU A 16 5.49 -16.62 -8.72
CA LEU A 16 6.16 -17.65 -7.93
C LEU A 16 7.66 -17.70 -8.24
N GLY A 17 8.07 -17.45 -9.47
CA GLY A 17 9.48 -17.29 -9.84
C GLY A 17 10.15 -16.12 -9.08
N LEU A 18 9.45 -14.99 -8.94
CA LEU A 18 9.93 -13.84 -8.15
C LEU A 18 10.03 -14.19 -6.66
N VAL A 19 9.02 -14.83 -6.08
CA VAL A 19 9.04 -15.31 -4.67
C VAL A 19 10.23 -16.24 -4.46
N PHE A 20 10.41 -17.23 -5.32
CA PHE A 20 11.51 -18.20 -5.24
C PHE A 20 12.88 -17.52 -5.35
N GLY A 21 13.04 -16.58 -6.29
CA GLY A 21 14.25 -15.78 -6.44
C GLY A 21 14.55 -14.95 -5.19
N CYS A 22 13.54 -14.30 -4.61
CA CYS A 22 13.71 -13.53 -3.37
C CYS A 22 14.09 -14.46 -2.21
N TRP A 23 13.48 -15.64 -2.11
CA TRP A 23 13.81 -16.64 -1.08
C TRP A 23 15.26 -17.13 -1.17
N ILE A 24 15.76 -17.49 -2.36
CA ILE A 24 17.17 -17.87 -2.55
C ILE A 24 18.11 -16.77 -2.06
N ASN A 25 17.78 -15.51 -2.34
CA ASN A 25 18.57 -14.37 -1.88
C ASN A 25 18.47 -14.14 -0.37
N ALA A 26 17.31 -14.41 0.24
CA ALA A 26 17.13 -14.34 1.69
C ALA A 26 17.99 -15.37 2.42
N VAL A 27 18.08 -16.60 1.90
CA VAL A 27 18.98 -17.64 2.43
C VAL A 27 20.45 -17.18 2.40
N ARG A 28 20.81 -16.30 1.46
CA ARG A 28 22.14 -15.69 1.35
C ARG A 28 22.30 -14.38 2.13
N GLY A 29 21.26 -13.93 2.85
CA GLY A 29 21.27 -12.67 3.59
C GLY A 29 21.19 -11.40 2.72
N LEU A 30 20.75 -11.51 1.46
CA LEU A 30 20.70 -10.41 0.50
C LEU A 30 19.31 -9.77 0.34
N SER A 31 18.27 -10.43 0.84
CA SER A 31 16.88 -9.99 0.73
C SER A 31 16.13 -10.20 2.06
N GLY A 32 14.93 -9.65 2.17
CA GLY A 32 14.05 -9.78 3.33
C GLY A 32 14.45 -8.92 4.51
N TRP A 33 15.26 -7.88 4.32
CA TRP A 33 15.77 -7.05 5.42
C TRP A 33 14.64 -6.54 6.33
N ASP A 34 13.56 -5.97 5.77
CA ASP A 34 12.47 -5.48 6.61
C ASP A 34 11.73 -6.61 7.35
N TRP A 35 11.58 -7.76 6.70
CA TRP A 35 11.00 -8.94 7.34
C TRP A 35 11.86 -9.43 8.51
N PHE A 36 13.14 -9.70 8.27
CA PHE A 36 14.02 -10.30 9.27
C PHE A 36 14.40 -9.35 10.40
N VAL A 37 14.49 -8.04 10.12
CA VAL A 37 14.92 -7.04 11.10
C VAL A 37 13.74 -6.44 11.85
N PHE A 38 12.61 -6.18 11.17
CA PHE A 38 11.45 -5.56 11.82
C PHE A 38 10.31 -6.57 12.02
N PHE A 39 9.73 -7.11 10.96
CA PHE A 39 8.43 -7.78 11.14
C PHE A 39 8.51 -9.10 11.92
N TYR A 40 9.51 -9.94 11.65
CA TYR A 40 9.64 -11.26 12.24
C TYR A 40 9.95 -11.20 13.75
N PRO A 41 10.98 -10.49 14.23
CA PRO A 41 11.28 -10.43 15.66
C PRO A 41 10.11 -9.84 16.47
N HIS A 42 9.52 -8.75 16.00
CA HIS A 42 8.42 -8.09 16.70
C HIS A 42 7.13 -8.93 16.71
N ALA A 43 6.89 -9.70 15.65
CA ALA A 43 5.78 -10.64 15.63
C ALA A 43 5.96 -11.82 16.60
N GLN A 44 7.21 -12.16 16.98
CA GLN A 44 7.51 -13.19 17.98
C GLN A 44 7.49 -12.64 19.41
N GLU A 45 8.10 -11.47 19.62
CA GLU A 45 8.23 -10.84 20.94
C GLU A 45 6.94 -10.16 21.40
N MET A 46 6.04 -9.85 20.46
CA MET A 46 4.78 -9.13 20.73
C MET A 46 4.99 -7.77 21.43
N ASP A 47 6.16 -7.15 21.23
CA ASP A 47 6.54 -5.92 21.93
C ASP A 47 5.87 -4.67 21.31
N PRO A 48 5.02 -3.96 22.05
CA PRO A 48 4.38 -2.72 21.59
C PRO A 48 5.31 -1.50 21.61
N SER A 49 6.54 -1.61 22.10
CA SER A 49 7.44 -0.46 22.30
C SER A 49 8.08 0.05 21.00
N TRP A 50 8.17 -0.78 19.95
CA TRP A 50 8.80 -0.44 18.67
C TRP A 50 7.82 -0.13 17.52
N LEU A 51 6.56 0.16 17.86
CA LEU A 51 5.48 0.18 16.88
C LEU A 51 5.49 1.39 15.94
N TRP A 52 6.03 1.21 14.74
CA TRP A 52 5.72 2.05 13.59
C TRP A 52 4.38 1.66 12.95
N TYR A 53 3.87 0.48 13.32
CA TYR A 53 2.70 -0.17 12.76
C TYR A 53 1.67 -0.46 13.86
N PRO A 54 0.36 -0.29 13.61
CA PRO A 54 -0.66 -0.58 14.60
C PRO A 54 -0.77 -2.09 14.89
N LEU A 55 -1.07 -2.46 16.14
CA LEU A 55 -0.96 -3.85 16.59
C LEU A 55 -1.87 -4.86 15.88
N TRP A 56 -2.96 -4.42 15.28
CA TRP A 56 -3.86 -5.35 14.58
C TRP A 56 -3.18 -6.04 13.40
N ILE A 57 -2.11 -5.47 12.81
CA ILE A 57 -1.38 -6.14 11.72
C ILE A 57 -0.71 -7.42 12.22
N TYR A 58 -0.32 -7.48 13.50
CA TYR A 58 0.31 -8.65 14.10
C TYR A 58 -0.66 -9.82 14.31
N LEU A 59 -1.98 -9.59 14.25
CA LEU A 59 -2.94 -10.70 14.14
C LEU A 59 -2.68 -11.55 12.88
N ILE A 60 -2.07 -10.97 11.85
CA ILE A 60 -1.71 -11.64 10.60
C ILE A 60 -0.25 -12.11 10.64
N LEU A 61 0.66 -11.29 11.19
CA LEU A 61 2.09 -11.60 11.18
C LEU A 61 2.52 -12.63 12.24
N THR A 62 1.87 -12.65 13.40
CA THR A 62 2.23 -13.58 14.50
C THR A 62 2.01 -15.05 14.14
N PRO A 63 0.87 -15.47 13.54
CA PRO A 63 0.70 -16.87 13.16
C PRO A 63 1.79 -17.39 12.21
N ILE A 64 2.30 -16.54 11.31
CA ILE A 64 3.35 -16.92 10.36
C ILE A 64 4.75 -16.86 10.99
N SER A 65 4.96 -16.05 12.03
CA SER A 65 6.27 -15.92 12.70
C SER A 65 6.64 -17.12 13.57
N TYR A 66 5.71 -18.06 13.83
CA TYR A 66 6.00 -19.34 14.48
C TYR A 66 6.78 -20.33 13.60
N LEU A 67 6.86 -20.07 12.30
CA LEU A 67 7.68 -20.86 11.39
C LEU A 67 9.12 -20.33 11.38
N PRO A 68 10.12 -21.15 10.97
CA PRO A 68 11.48 -20.65 10.81
C PRO A 68 11.50 -19.43 9.89
N ALA A 69 12.31 -18.44 10.23
CA ALA A 69 12.28 -17.10 9.65
C ALA A 69 12.25 -17.10 8.10
N GLN A 70 12.98 -18.00 7.46
CA GLN A 70 13.03 -18.11 6.00
C GLN A 70 11.72 -18.61 5.40
N PHE A 71 11.02 -19.53 6.06
CA PHE A 71 9.72 -20.03 5.60
C PHE A 71 8.60 -19.02 5.86
N SER A 72 8.65 -18.34 7.01
CA SER A 72 7.70 -17.26 7.31
C SER A 72 7.84 -16.11 6.31
N TYR A 73 9.07 -15.79 5.89
CA TYR A 73 9.34 -14.85 4.80
C TYR A 73 8.68 -15.28 3.48
N VAL A 74 8.87 -16.54 3.05
CA VAL A 74 8.25 -17.05 1.81
C VAL A 74 6.73 -16.92 1.86
N ILE A 75 6.11 -17.30 2.97
CA ILE A 75 4.66 -17.17 3.14
C ILE A 75 4.24 -15.70 3.06
N PHE A 76 4.98 -14.81 3.71
CA PHE A 76 4.74 -13.38 3.65
C PHE A 76 4.85 -12.82 2.22
N LEU A 77 5.80 -13.29 1.41
CA LEU A 77 5.90 -12.93 -0.02
C LEU A 77 4.71 -13.44 -0.83
N VAL A 78 4.29 -14.68 -0.59
CA VAL A 78 3.09 -15.25 -1.25
C VAL A 78 1.84 -14.45 -0.89
N ILE A 79 1.69 -14.02 0.36
CA ILE A 79 0.61 -13.14 0.80
C ILE A 79 0.63 -11.83 0.00
N ASN A 80 1.79 -11.18 -0.14
CA ASN A 80 1.92 -9.96 -0.94
C ASN A 80 1.57 -10.19 -2.42
N VAL A 81 2.02 -11.30 -3.03
CA VAL A 81 1.66 -11.66 -4.41
C VAL A 81 0.15 -11.86 -4.56
N CYS A 82 -0.49 -12.56 -3.63
CA CYS A 82 -1.94 -12.75 -3.61
C CYS A 82 -2.69 -11.41 -3.50
N MET A 83 -2.18 -10.48 -2.68
CA MET A 83 -2.73 -9.13 -2.54
C MET A 83 -2.61 -8.33 -3.84
N ILE A 84 -1.47 -8.38 -4.53
CA ILE A 84 -1.30 -7.77 -5.86
C ILE A 84 -2.31 -8.35 -6.85
N TRP A 85 -2.40 -9.68 -6.93
CA TRP A 85 -3.31 -10.37 -7.83
C TRP A 85 -4.77 -9.95 -7.58
N LEU A 86 -5.21 -10.04 -6.33
CA LEU A 86 -6.56 -9.72 -5.93
C LEU A 86 -6.87 -8.23 -6.11
N GLY A 87 -5.95 -7.35 -5.70
CA GLY A 87 -6.08 -5.90 -5.86
C GLY A 87 -6.29 -5.52 -7.32
N SER A 88 -5.46 -6.03 -8.23
CA SER A 88 -5.62 -5.77 -9.67
C SER A 88 -6.90 -6.37 -10.26
N ARG A 89 -7.39 -7.50 -9.74
CA ARG A 89 -8.69 -8.08 -10.15
C ARG A 89 -9.86 -7.19 -9.74
N LEU A 90 -9.82 -6.63 -8.53
CA LEU A 90 -10.90 -5.81 -7.97
C LEU A 90 -11.04 -4.47 -8.70
N THR A 91 -9.93 -3.89 -9.17
CA THR A 91 -9.90 -2.59 -9.85
C THR A 91 -9.84 -2.68 -11.38
N GLY A 92 -9.56 -3.86 -11.93
CA GLY A 92 -9.33 -4.06 -13.36
C GLY A 92 -7.99 -3.49 -13.86
N SER A 93 -7.02 -3.20 -12.98
CA SER A 93 -5.70 -2.72 -13.39
C SER A 93 -4.87 -3.80 -14.09
N ASN A 94 -3.81 -3.37 -14.78
CA ASN A 94 -2.92 -4.29 -15.49
C ASN A 94 -2.01 -5.03 -14.49
N ARG A 95 -2.48 -6.18 -14.00
CA ARG A 95 -1.75 -7.01 -13.03
C ARG A 95 -0.33 -7.40 -13.45
N PHE A 96 -0.03 -7.50 -14.74
CA PHE A 96 1.33 -7.80 -15.19
C PHE A 96 2.22 -6.59 -14.96
N ALA A 97 1.76 -5.41 -15.38
CA ALA A 97 2.47 -4.16 -15.16
C ALA A 97 2.65 -3.84 -13.67
N VAL A 98 1.66 -4.13 -12.83
CA VAL A 98 1.78 -4.01 -11.36
C VAL A 98 2.86 -4.96 -10.84
N LEU A 99 2.78 -6.26 -11.14
CA LEU A 99 3.69 -7.27 -10.60
C LEU A 99 5.16 -7.03 -10.98
N ILE A 100 5.42 -6.64 -12.22
CA ILE A 100 6.81 -6.46 -12.73
C ILE A 100 7.36 -5.05 -12.46
N SER A 101 6.56 -4.17 -11.84
CA SER A 101 7.00 -2.82 -11.51
C SER A 101 8.08 -2.82 -10.43
N PHE A 102 8.91 -1.77 -10.42
CA PHE A 102 9.92 -1.60 -9.36
C PHE A 102 9.31 -1.58 -7.94
N PRO A 103 8.20 -0.88 -7.66
CA PRO A 103 7.55 -0.93 -6.36
C PRO A 103 7.15 -2.35 -5.93
N ALA A 104 6.58 -3.16 -6.84
CA ALA A 104 6.22 -4.54 -6.54
C ALA A 104 7.45 -5.41 -6.24
N PHE A 105 8.51 -5.28 -7.03
CA PHE A 105 9.75 -5.99 -6.77
C PHE A 105 10.38 -5.57 -5.43
N TRP A 106 10.38 -4.27 -5.10
CA TRP A 106 10.92 -3.78 -3.84
C TRP A 106 10.22 -4.41 -2.64
N ILE A 107 8.88 -4.45 -2.65
CA ILE A 107 8.14 -5.00 -1.53
C ILE A 107 8.40 -6.50 -1.35
N LEU A 108 8.61 -7.22 -2.46
CA LEU A 108 8.95 -8.64 -2.44
C LEU A 108 10.42 -8.88 -2.08
N TRP A 109 11.32 -7.97 -2.44
CA TRP A 109 12.74 -8.08 -2.14
C TRP A 109 13.03 -7.79 -0.67
N TYR A 110 12.36 -6.80 -0.09
CA TYR A 110 12.61 -6.38 1.29
C TYR A 110 11.64 -7.00 2.30
N GLY A 111 10.48 -7.50 1.86
CA GLY A 111 9.44 -8.00 2.75
C GLY A 111 8.64 -6.86 3.38
N GLN A 112 8.12 -5.94 2.56
CA GLN A 112 7.33 -4.79 3.01
C GLN A 112 5.83 -5.11 3.18
N LEU A 113 5.13 -4.28 3.97
CA LEU A 113 3.68 -4.36 4.19
C LEU A 113 2.82 -3.65 3.11
N ASP A 114 3.41 -3.04 2.08
CA ASP A 114 2.64 -2.25 1.11
C ASP A 114 1.66 -3.08 0.27
N GLY A 115 1.80 -4.40 0.20
CA GLY A 115 0.76 -5.27 -0.37
C GLY A 115 -0.57 -5.17 0.38
N PHE A 116 -0.54 -4.98 1.70
CA PHE A 116 -1.74 -4.76 2.51
C PHE A 116 -2.39 -3.42 2.15
N VAL A 117 -1.59 -2.36 2.07
CA VAL A 117 -2.07 -1.03 1.69
C VAL A 117 -2.67 -1.04 0.28
N LEU A 118 -1.98 -1.67 -0.69
CA LEU A 118 -2.48 -1.89 -2.05
C LEU A 118 -3.84 -2.58 -2.04
N LEU A 119 -3.99 -3.68 -1.29
CA LEU A 119 -5.26 -4.39 -1.24
C LEU A 119 -6.33 -3.55 -0.54
N GLY A 120 -5.96 -2.78 0.49
CA GLY A 120 -6.85 -1.83 1.15
C GLY A 120 -7.41 -0.79 0.19
N VAL A 121 -6.56 -0.19 -0.66
CA VAL A 121 -6.99 0.73 -1.72
C VAL A 121 -8.00 0.05 -2.66
N ALA A 122 -7.62 -1.10 -3.23
CA ALA A 122 -8.43 -1.81 -4.21
C ALA A 122 -9.78 -2.32 -3.63
N LEU A 123 -9.72 -2.95 -2.46
CA LEU A 123 -10.88 -3.51 -1.76
C LEU A 123 -11.85 -2.42 -1.33
N GLY A 124 -11.36 -1.30 -0.80
CA GLY A 124 -12.21 -0.22 -0.35
C GLY A 124 -12.94 0.48 -1.50
N LEU A 125 -12.25 0.73 -2.61
CA LEU A 125 -12.88 1.25 -3.84
C LEU A 125 -13.98 0.31 -4.33
N TRP A 126 -13.66 -0.98 -4.49
CA TRP A 126 -14.63 -1.99 -4.92
C TRP A 126 -15.81 -2.10 -3.94
N ALA A 127 -15.54 -2.12 -2.64
CA ALA A 127 -16.55 -2.29 -1.61
C ALA A 127 -17.51 -1.09 -1.52
N LEU A 128 -17.01 0.13 -1.71
CA LEU A 128 -17.85 1.33 -1.76
C LEU A 128 -18.78 1.30 -2.99
N GLN A 129 -18.25 0.95 -4.17
CA GLN A 129 -19.04 0.83 -5.40
C GLN A 129 -20.14 -0.23 -5.28
N HIS A 130 -19.87 -1.34 -4.57
CA HIS A 130 -20.81 -2.45 -4.39
C HIS A 130 -21.57 -2.40 -3.06
N LYS A 131 -21.46 -1.29 -2.31
CA LYS A 131 -22.14 -1.05 -1.02
C LYS A 131 -21.92 -2.19 0.00
N LYS A 132 -20.69 -2.70 0.14
CA LYS A 132 -20.31 -3.80 1.05
C LYS A 132 -19.60 -3.25 2.31
N PRO A 133 -20.33 -2.83 3.36
CA PRO A 133 -19.75 -2.12 4.50
C PRO A 133 -18.72 -2.92 5.31
N VAL A 134 -18.91 -4.25 5.44
CA VAL A 134 -17.93 -5.13 6.09
C VAL A 134 -16.59 -5.08 5.35
N ALA A 135 -16.62 -5.19 4.02
CA ALA A 135 -15.41 -5.11 3.19
C ALA A 135 -14.76 -3.72 3.24
N VAL A 136 -15.55 -2.63 3.41
CA VAL A 136 -14.99 -1.30 3.69
C VAL A 136 -14.24 -1.29 5.03
N GLY A 137 -14.81 -1.89 6.09
CA GLY A 137 -14.14 -1.99 7.39
C GLY A 137 -12.80 -2.74 7.29
N VAL A 138 -12.77 -3.86 6.57
CA VAL A 138 -11.53 -4.60 6.29
C VAL A 138 -10.54 -3.75 5.49
N SER A 139 -11.01 -3.03 4.47
CA SER A 139 -10.16 -2.15 3.65
C SER A 139 -9.51 -1.04 4.47
N ILE A 140 -10.24 -0.47 5.44
CA ILE A 140 -9.74 0.57 6.34
C ILE A 140 -8.63 0.00 7.24
N LEU A 141 -8.82 -1.19 7.81
CA LEU A 141 -7.76 -1.86 8.56
C LEU A 141 -6.53 -2.05 7.66
N LEU A 142 -6.68 -2.66 6.48
CA LEU A 142 -5.59 -2.85 5.52
C LEU A 142 -4.84 -1.56 5.15
N LEU A 143 -5.55 -0.45 4.94
CA LEU A 143 -4.94 0.87 4.66
C LEU A 143 -4.15 1.39 5.87
N LEU A 144 -4.67 1.18 7.08
CA LEU A 144 -3.99 1.54 8.32
C LEU A 144 -2.77 0.63 8.58
N ALA A 145 -2.43 -0.34 7.71
CA ALA A 145 -1.18 -1.08 7.85
C ALA A 145 0.02 -0.13 7.77
N LYS A 146 -0.12 0.96 7.01
CA LYS A 146 0.81 2.10 6.99
C LYS A 146 0.01 3.40 7.10
N PRO A 147 -0.32 3.90 8.31
CA PRO A 147 -1.24 5.02 8.47
C PRO A 147 -0.81 6.31 7.78
N HIS A 148 0.49 6.56 7.63
CA HIS A 148 0.98 7.71 6.87
C HIS A 148 0.69 7.59 5.36
N ILE A 149 0.66 6.38 4.79
CA ILE A 149 0.34 6.17 3.36
C ILE A 149 -1.17 5.97 3.15
N GLY A 150 -1.79 5.06 3.90
CA GLY A 150 -3.18 4.66 3.70
C GLY A 150 -4.19 5.43 4.55
N GLY A 151 -3.76 6.10 5.62
CA GLY A 151 -4.65 6.76 6.59
C GLY A 151 -5.58 7.81 5.98
N PRO A 152 -5.09 8.75 5.13
CA PRO A 152 -5.97 9.73 4.50
C PRO A 152 -7.07 9.10 3.65
N LEU A 153 -6.76 8.06 2.86
CA LEU A 153 -7.79 7.33 2.10
C LEU A 153 -8.71 6.53 3.02
N ALA A 154 -8.18 5.95 4.11
CA ALA A 154 -8.97 5.23 5.10
C ALA A 154 -10.03 6.15 5.73
N LEU A 155 -9.67 7.41 6.03
CA LEU A 155 -10.61 8.42 6.51
C LEU A 155 -11.70 8.72 5.48
N ILE A 156 -11.33 8.91 4.20
CA ILE A 156 -12.31 9.11 3.12
C ILE A 156 -13.29 7.93 3.02
N TYR A 157 -12.78 6.69 3.07
CA TYR A 157 -13.59 5.48 3.02
C TYR A 157 -14.49 5.34 4.25
N PHE A 158 -13.98 5.68 5.43
CA PHE A 158 -14.75 5.69 6.66
C PHE A 158 -15.93 6.66 6.60
N LEU A 159 -15.67 7.92 6.25
CA LEU A 159 -16.67 8.98 6.14
C LEU A 159 -17.75 8.67 5.09
N ARG A 160 -17.39 7.96 4.02
CA ARG A 160 -18.34 7.55 2.96
C ARG A 160 -19.19 6.34 3.32
N SER A 161 -18.66 5.43 4.13
CA SER A 161 -19.42 4.26 4.53
C SER A 161 -20.32 4.58 5.73
N MET A 162 -19.74 5.11 6.83
CA MET A 162 -20.37 5.38 8.14
C MET A 162 -21.52 4.43 8.51
N LYS A 163 -21.38 3.16 8.17
CA LYS A 163 -22.34 2.09 8.44
C LYS A 163 -21.92 1.33 9.68
N ARG A 164 -22.91 0.85 10.42
CA ARG A 164 -22.73 0.01 11.61
C ARG A 164 -21.71 -1.10 11.36
N ASP A 165 -21.83 -1.85 10.27
CA ASP A 165 -20.96 -3.00 10.01
C ASP A 165 -19.50 -2.59 9.75
N THR A 166 -19.26 -1.44 9.12
CA THR A 166 -17.90 -0.89 8.95
C THR A 166 -17.28 -0.56 10.30
N ILE A 167 -18.05 0.12 11.17
CA ILE A 167 -17.61 0.48 12.52
C ILE A 167 -17.38 -0.78 13.36
N MET A 168 -18.25 -1.80 13.26
CA MET A 168 -18.11 -3.06 13.98
C MET A 168 -16.84 -3.81 13.60
N VAL A 169 -16.49 -3.89 12.31
CA VAL A 169 -15.24 -4.54 11.88
C VAL A 169 -14.01 -3.84 12.46
N ILE A 170 -13.96 -2.50 12.37
CA ILE A 170 -12.85 -1.72 12.92
C ILE A 170 -12.79 -1.87 14.44
N GLY A 171 -13.93 -1.67 15.12
CA GLY A 171 -14.03 -1.77 16.57
C GLY A 171 -13.67 -3.17 17.09
N LEU A 172 -14.07 -4.23 16.40
CA LEU A 172 -13.72 -5.60 16.76
C LEU A 172 -12.22 -5.85 16.62
N ALA A 173 -11.57 -5.38 15.55
CA ALA A 173 -10.14 -5.52 15.39
C ALA A 173 -9.36 -4.81 16.51
N PHE A 174 -9.76 -3.58 16.86
CA PHE A 174 -9.17 -2.84 17.98
C PHE A 174 -9.46 -3.49 19.34
N LEU A 175 -10.67 -4.01 19.55
CA LEU A 175 -11.03 -4.69 20.78
C LEU A 175 -10.19 -5.96 20.97
N ILE A 176 -10.05 -6.77 19.91
CA ILE A 176 -9.21 -7.98 19.94
C ILE A 176 -7.77 -7.60 20.29
N THR A 177 -7.21 -6.55 19.69
CA THR A 177 -5.83 -6.17 20.00
C THR A 177 -5.66 -5.58 21.39
N MET A 178 -6.63 -4.82 21.89
CA MET A 178 -6.63 -4.34 23.28
C MET A 178 -6.67 -5.50 24.28
N VAL A 179 -7.40 -6.58 23.98
CA VAL A 179 -7.45 -7.77 24.83
C VAL A 179 -6.12 -8.53 24.80
N LEU A 180 -5.49 -8.67 23.64
CA LEU A 180 -4.27 -9.47 23.48
C LEU A 180 -2.99 -8.75 23.94
N TRP A 181 -2.91 -7.42 23.76
CA TRP A 181 -1.67 -6.64 23.97
C TRP A 181 -1.82 -5.48 24.96
N GLY A 182 -2.92 -5.44 25.72
CA GLY A 182 -3.16 -4.40 26.71
C GLY A 182 -3.99 -3.24 26.17
N TRP A 183 -4.86 -2.69 27.01
CA TRP A 183 -5.82 -1.64 26.62
C TRP A 183 -5.14 -0.31 26.24
N ASP A 184 -3.91 -0.08 26.71
CA ASP A 184 -3.12 1.13 26.56
C ASP A 184 -2.23 1.14 25.30
N TRP A 185 -2.19 0.04 24.53
CA TRP A 185 -1.37 -0.03 23.33
C TRP A 185 -1.61 1.10 22.32
N PRO A 186 -2.83 1.62 22.07
CA PRO A 186 -3.02 2.73 21.14
C PRO A 186 -2.36 4.01 21.64
N LEU A 187 -2.34 4.24 22.96
CA LEU A 187 -1.70 5.40 23.58
C LEU A 187 -0.19 5.29 23.47
N ILE A 188 0.38 4.11 23.74
CA ILE A 188 1.80 3.82 23.55
C ILE A 188 2.19 4.03 22.08
N TRP A 189 1.40 3.51 21.15
CA TRP A 189 1.63 3.66 19.73
C TRP A 189 1.63 5.11 19.28
N ILE A 190 0.62 5.90 19.67
CA ILE A 190 0.56 7.34 19.37
C ILE A 190 1.75 8.08 19.97
N ARG A 191 2.10 7.78 21.24
CA ARG A 191 3.26 8.37 21.90
C ARG A 191 4.53 8.10 21.10
N ASN A 192 4.76 6.85 20.70
CA ASN A 192 5.92 6.47 19.91
C ASN A 192 5.97 7.22 18.59
N LEU A 193 4.84 7.31 17.86
CA LEU A 193 4.76 8.05 16.60
C LEU A 193 5.15 9.53 16.74
N VAL A 194 4.77 10.19 17.84
CA VAL A 194 5.09 11.62 18.03
C VAL A 194 6.50 11.86 18.58
N THR A 195 7.11 10.86 19.22
CA THR A 195 8.47 10.97 19.78
C THR A 195 9.58 10.51 18.82
N LEU A 196 9.24 9.92 17.68
CA LEU A 196 10.24 9.45 16.72
C LEU A 196 11.06 10.62 16.15
N PRO A 197 12.40 10.50 16.09
CA PRO A 197 13.26 11.50 15.46
C PRO A 197 12.89 11.66 13.97
N GLN A 198 12.23 12.76 13.62
CA GLN A 198 11.75 12.99 12.24
C GLN A 198 12.86 13.42 11.27
N ALA A 199 14.01 13.86 11.78
CA ALA A 199 15.06 14.50 10.99
C ALA A 199 15.70 13.56 9.94
N ASP A 200 15.86 12.26 10.25
CA ASP A 200 16.50 11.31 9.34
C ASP A 200 15.56 10.80 8.24
N LEU A 201 14.25 10.89 8.44
CA LEU A 201 13.25 10.34 7.51
C LEU A 201 13.11 11.19 6.24
N VAL A 202 13.36 12.50 6.29
CA VAL A 202 13.10 13.42 5.18
C VAL A 202 14.15 13.30 4.06
N ILE A 203 15.41 12.97 4.38
CA ILE A 203 16.56 13.02 3.44
C ILE A 203 16.89 11.63 2.85
N HIS A 204 15.94 10.69 2.86
CA HIS A 204 16.17 9.41 2.20
C HIS A 204 15.99 9.52 0.68
N ARG A 205 16.98 9.03 -0.09
CA ARG A 205 16.94 9.01 -1.57
C ARG A 205 15.74 8.26 -2.16
N THR A 206 15.11 7.40 -1.37
CA THR A 206 13.92 6.64 -1.74
C THR A 206 12.62 7.37 -1.41
N ASN A 207 12.67 8.57 -0.83
CA ASN A 207 11.51 9.40 -0.54
C ASN A 207 11.06 10.14 -1.80
N ILE A 208 9.79 10.01 -2.18
CA ILE A 208 9.17 10.74 -3.31
C ILE A 208 8.29 11.90 -2.86
N SER A 209 8.24 12.17 -1.56
CA SER A 209 7.46 13.27 -1.06
C SER A 209 7.95 14.62 -1.58
N LEU A 210 7.00 15.52 -1.81
CA LEU A 210 7.23 16.94 -2.05
C LEU A 210 6.83 17.80 -0.84
N TYR A 211 6.76 17.22 0.36
CA TYR A 211 6.36 17.93 1.58
C TYR A 211 7.25 19.16 1.84
N PRO A 212 6.68 20.32 2.20
CA PRO A 212 5.25 20.58 2.42
C PRO A 212 4.45 20.95 1.15
N TRP A 213 5.11 21.23 0.03
CA TRP A 213 4.46 21.69 -1.21
C TRP A 213 3.45 20.70 -1.79
N GLY A 214 3.69 19.40 -1.59
CA GLY A 214 2.76 18.34 -1.97
C GLY A 214 1.37 18.50 -1.37
N LEU A 215 1.22 19.21 -0.23
CA LEU A 215 -0.09 19.49 0.38
C LEU A 215 -1.06 20.19 -0.58
N LEU A 216 -0.56 20.97 -1.53
CA LEU A 216 -1.39 21.64 -2.54
C LEU A 216 -2.13 20.63 -3.45
N ALA A 217 -1.63 19.40 -3.58
CA ALA A 217 -2.28 18.33 -4.34
C ALA A 217 -3.66 17.96 -3.76
N TRP A 218 -3.90 18.18 -2.46
CA TRP A 218 -5.18 17.91 -1.82
C TRP A 218 -6.30 18.83 -2.31
N LEU A 219 -5.97 20.03 -2.80
CA LEU A 219 -6.96 20.97 -3.33
C LEU A 219 -7.70 20.40 -4.56
N VAL A 220 -7.09 19.45 -5.27
CA VAL A 220 -7.71 18.77 -6.42
C VAL A 220 -8.93 17.96 -6.00
N LEU A 221 -8.99 17.47 -4.75
CA LEU A 221 -10.16 16.75 -4.23
C LEU A 221 -11.41 17.63 -4.06
N LEU A 222 -11.28 18.95 -4.19
CA LEU A 222 -12.43 19.87 -4.23
C LEU A 222 -13.18 19.80 -5.57
N ILE A 223 -12.58 19.22 -6.61
CA ILE A 223 -13.21 18.99 -7.90
C ILE A 223 -14.21 17.83 -7.76
N PRO A 224 -15.48 17.97 -8.22
CA PRO A 224 -16.42 16.87 -8.27
C PRO A 224 -15.89 15.76 -9.19
N MET A 225 -15.66 14.57 -8.62
CA MET A 225 -15.02 13.46 -9.34
C MET A 225 -15.65 12.11 -8.96
N SER A 226 -15.48 11.11 -9.82
CA SER A 226 -15.91 9.74 -9.54
C SER A 226 -15.19 9.13 -8.33
N GLN A 227 -15.72 8.05 -7.76
CA GLN A 227 -15.06 7.36 -6.63
C GLN A 227 -13.64 6.87 -6.99
N THR A 228 -13.45 6.44 -8.23
CA THR A 228 -12.16 5.97 -8.75
C THR A 228 -11.15 7.11 -8.83
N GLU A 229 -11.53 8.24 -9.45
CA GLU A 229 -10.67 9.42 -9.55
C GLU A 229 -10.34 10.00 -8.18
N GLN A 230 -11.28 9.93 -7.24
CA GLN A 230 -11.03 10.34 -5.87
C GLN A 230 -9.99 9.47 -5.17
N ALA A 231 -10.06 8.14 -5.34
CA ALA A 231 -9.06 7.24 -4.79
C ALA A 231 -7.67 7.51 -5.40
N ILE A 232 -7.61 7.71 -6.73
CA ILE A 232 -6.36 8.05 -7.44
C ILE A 232 -5.79 9.37 -6.93
N THR A 233 -6.62 10.41 -6.83
CA THR A 233 -6.22 11.74 -6.38
C THR A 233 -5.78 11.71 -4.92
N ALA A 234 -6.53 11.06 -4.03
CA ALA A 234 -6.23 10.99 -2.61
C ALA A 234 -4.91 10.24 -2.34
N ILE A 235 -4.66 9.09 -2.99
CA ILE A 235 -3.39 8.38 -2.84
C ILE A 235 -2.23 9.19 -3.45
N SER A 236 -2.42 9.77 -4.64
CA SER A 236 -1.40 10.61 -5.26
C SER A 236 -1.04 11.81 -4.38
N ALA A 237 -2.05 12.51 -3.86
CA ALA A 237 -1.87 13.62 -2.94
C ALA A 237 -1.18 13.16 -1.64
N THR A 238 -1.56 12.01 -1.08
CA THR A 238 -0.90 11.45 0.11
C THR A 238 0.59 11.20 -0.13
N LEU A 239 0.94 10.48 -1.21
CA LEU A 239 2.32 10.18 -1.56
C LEU A 239 3.18 11.45 -1.77
N LEU A 240 2.58 12.53 -2.26
CA LEU A 240 3.27 13.82 -2.42
C LEU A 240 3.35 14.64 -1.13
N SER A 241 2.42 14.44 -0.19
CA SER A 241 2.20 15.38 0.94
C SER A 241 2.74 14.92 2.28
N ILE A 242 3.10 13.66 2.46
CA ILE A 242 3.57 13.19 3.77
C ILE A 242 5.08 13.34 3.88
N PRO A 243 5.68 13.70 5.03
CA PRO A 243 7.12 13.94 5.13
C PRO A 243 8.01 12.80 4.62
N TYR A 244 7.52 11.55 4.71
CA TYR A 244 8.17 10.36 4.17
C TYR A 244 7.18 9.48 3.40
N ALA A 245 7.33 9.45 2.08
CA ALA A 245 6.62 8.55 1.18
C ALA A 245 7.65 7.77 0.37
N PRO A 246 7.95 6.52 0.74
CA PRO A 246 8.95 5.76 0.01
C PRO A 246 8.44 5.37 -1.39
N THR A 247 9.37 5.27 -2.35
CA THR A 247 9.07 4.96 -3.77
C THR A 247 8.24 3.69 -3.94
N TYR A 248 8.46 2.68 -3.10
CA TYR A 248 7.71 1.42 -3.16
C TYR A 248 6.24 1.58 -2.76
N SER A 249 5.87 2.62 -2.02
CA SER A 249 4.47 2.90 -1.67
C SER A 249 3.64 3.41 -2.86
N ILE A 250 4.27 3.79 -3.99
CA ILE A 250 3.59 4.03 -5.27
C ILE A 250 2.79 2.80 -5.73
N LEU A 251 3.14 1.60 -5.26
CA LEU A 251 2.38 0.39 -5.54
C LEU A 251 0.88 0.54 -5.21
N SER A 252 0.54 1.28 -4.14
CA SER A 252 -0.83 1.60 -3.76
C SER A 252 -1.59 2.43 -4.82
N LEU A 253 -0.89 3.21 -5.63
CA LEU A 253 -1.44 3.93 -6.78
C LEU A 253 -1.53 3.03 -8.02
N LEU A 254 -0.50 2.21 -8.29
CA LEU A 254 -0.44 1.36 -9.48
C LEU A 254 -1.56 0.31 -9.58
N VAL A 255 -2.16 -0.05 -8.44
CA VAL A 255 -3.31 -0.96 -8.44
C VAL A 255 -4.58 -0.33 -8.99
N LEU A 256 -4.66 1.00 -9.10
CA LEU A 256 -5.83 1.70 -9.62
C LEU A 256 -5.80 1.76 -11.16
N PRO A 257 -6.95 2.02 -11.83
CA PRO A 257 -7.01 2.13 -13.29
C PRO A 257 -6.41 3.46 -13.76
N ILE A 258 -5.07 3.56 -13.70
CA ILE A 258 -4.27 4.73 -14.08
C ILE A 258 -3.69 4.59 -15.50
N PRO A 259 -3.21 5.70 -16.11
CA PRO A 259 -2.55 5.65 -17.41
C PRO A 259 -1.30 4.75 -17.44
N TRP A 260 -1.05 4.11 -18.58
CA TRP A 260 0.04 3.16 -18.77
C TRP A 260 1.44 3.74 -18.49
N TRP A 261 1.63 5.05 -18.71
CA TRP A 261 2.92 5.71 -18.51
C TRP A 261 3.32 5.73 -17.02
N ALA A 262 2.37 5.65 -16.08
CA ALA A 262 2.67 5.66 -14.66
C ALA A 262 3.44 4.41 -14.22
N TYR A 263 3.16 3.26 -14.83
CA TYR A 263 3.91 2.02 -14.60
C TYR A 263 5.37 2.15 -15.06
N LEU A 264 5.62 2.81 -16.19
CA LEU A 264 6.98 3.07 -16.67
C LEU A 264 7.73 4.03 -15.75
N ILE A 265 7.11 5.15 -15.38
CA ILE A 265 7.73 6.15 -14.50
C ILE A 265 8.05 5.53 -13.14
N SER A 266 7.14 4.75 -12.56
CA SER A 266 7.37 4.06 -11.29
C SER A 266 8.50 3.02 -11.36
N SER A 267 8.82 2.53 -12.57
CA SER A 267 9.87 1.54 -12.81
C SER A 267 11.22 2.15 -13.21
N ALA A 268 11.32 3.49 -13.25
CA ALA A 268 12.56 4.20 -13.57
C ALA A 268 13.79 3.75 -12.77
N PRO A 269 13.71 3.38 -11.47
CA PRO A 269 14.87 2.90 -10.72
C PRO A 269 15.52 1.63 -11.29
N PHE A 270 14.78 0.76 -11.97
CA PHE A 270 15.37 -0.41 -12.65
C PHE A 270 16.27 -0.01 -13.83
N ILE A 271 15.96 1.08 -14.52
CA ILE A 271 16.62 1.49 -15.76
C ILE A 271 17.74 2.49 -15.46
N LEU A 272 17.47 3.43 -14.55
CA LEU A 272 18.31 4.60 -14.27
C LEU A 272 19.03 4.51 -12.93
N GLY A 273 18.90 3.38 -12.23
CA GLY A 273 19.49 3.16 -10.91
C GLY A 273 19.02 4.23 -9.92
N GLN A 274 19.97 4.80 -9.17
CA GLN A 274 19.65 5.79 -8.12
C GLN A 274 19.00 7.07 -8.65
N ASN A 275 19.31 7.49 -9.88
CA ASN A 275 18.68 8.67 -10.48
C ASN A 275 17.19 8.41 -10.80
N GLY A 276 16.81 7.14 -10.96
CA GLY A 276 15.44 6.74 -11.20
C GLY A 276 14.50 7.00 -10.02
N TYR A 277 14.99 7.05 -8.77
CA TYR A 277 14.12 7.27 -7.61
C TYR A 277 13.40 8.61 -7.68
N TRP A 278 14.12 9.69 -8.00
CA TRP A 278 13.53 11.02 -8.12
C TRP A 278 12.51 11.10 -9.25
N ILE A 279 12.68 10.35 -10.33
CA ILE A 279 11.74 10.32 -11.45
C ILE A 279 10.38 9.73 -11.02
N THR A 280 10.37 8.83 -10.03
CA THR A 280 9.11 8.20 -9.60
C THR A 280 8.10 9.20 -9.01
N VAL A 281 8.51 10.39 -8.57
CA VAL A 281 7.59 11.46 -8.12
C VAL A 281 6.62 11.91 -9.23
N PHE A 282 7.01 11.77 -10.50
CA PHE A 282 6.17 12.13 -11.62
C PHE A 282 4.99 11.16 -11.82
N ALA A 283 5.00 9.97 -11.19
CA ALA A 283 3.88 9.03 -11.25
C ALA A 283 2.62 9.60 -10.56
N PRO A 284 2.63 9.92 -9.24
CA PRO A 284 1.48 10.54 -8.59
C PRO A 284 1.17 11.93 -9.16
N LEU A 285 2.19 12.75 -9.45
CA LEU A 285 1.98 14.10 -10.01
C LEU A 285 1.28 14.06 -11.37
N GLY A 286 1.72 13.18 -12.27
CA GLY A 286 1.12 13.04 -13.59
C GLY A 286 -0.31 12.46 -13.53
N CYS A 287 -0.62 11.62 -12.52
CA CYS A 287 -1.96 11.06 -12.36
C CYS A 287 -2.97 12.15 -11.98
N ILE A 288 -2.56 13.06 -11.09
CA ILE A 288 -3.33 14.26 -10.75
C ILE A 288 -3.51 15.15 -12.00
N GLY A 289 -2.43 15.44 -12.72
CA GLY A 289 -2.50 16.26 -13.94
C GLY A 289 -3.43 15.65 -15.00
N TRP A 290 -3.40 14.33 -15.17
CA TRP A 290 -4.29 13.59 -16.07
C TRP A 290 -5.76 13.77 -15.69
N ILE A 291 -6.11 13.67 -14.39
CA ILE A 291 -7.48 13.89 -13.91
C ILE A 291 -7.93 15.33 -14.18
N ILE A 292 -7.10 16.34 -13.87
CA ILE A 292 -7.43 17.75 -14.11
C ILE A 292 -7.71 18.00 -15.59
N VAL A 293 -6.82 17.54 -16.48
CA VAL A 293 -6.97 17.70 -17.93
C VAL A 293 -8.22 16.99 -18.45
N SER A 294 -8.54 15.81 -17.93
CA SER A 294 -9.75 15.08 -18.33
C SER A 294 -11.03 15.84 -17.97
N HIS A 295 -11.10 16.45 -16.77
CA HIS A 295 -12.23 17.26 -16.34
C HIS A 295 -12.35 18.54 -17.17
N ALA A 296 -11.25 19.26 -17.40
CA ALA A 296 -11.25 20.47 -18.23
C ALA A 296 -11.79 20.19 -19.65
N ARG A 297 -11.38 19.06 -20.27
CA ARG A 297 -11.89 18.64 -21.58
C ARG A 297 -13.38 18.28 -21.56
N SER A 298 -13.87 17.68 -20.48
CA SER A 298 -15.29 17.35 -20.35
C SER A 298 -16.16 18.61 -20.27
N TYR A 299 -15.70 19.62 -19.52
CA TYR A 299 -16.39 20.90 -19.37
C TYR A 299 -16.51 21.67 -20.70
N ILE A 300 -15.41 21.75 -21.47
CA ILE A 300 -15.39 22.42 -22.78
C ILE A 300 -16.33 21.74 -23.79
N ARG A 301 -16.54 20.42 -23.69
CA ARG A 301 -17.44 19.69 -24.59
C ARG A 301 -18.92 19.88 -24.24
N SER A 302 -19.22 20.31 -23.01
CA SER A 302 -20.59 20.53 -22.55
C SER A 302 -21.07 21.98 -22.68
N SER A 303 -20.15 22.93 -22.94
CA SER A 303 -20.42 24.34 -23.22
C SER A 303 -20.61 24.59 -24.70
#